data_AF-A0A3S1Y2L3-F1
#
_entry.id   AF-A0A3S1Y2L3-F1
#
_cell.length_a   1.000
_cell.length_b   1.000
_cell.length_c   1.000
_cell.angle_alpha   90.00
_cell.angle_beta   90.00
_cell.angle_gamma   90.00
#
_symmetry.space_group_name_H-M   'P 1'
#
loop_
_entity.id
_entity.type
_entity.pdbx_description
1 polymer ?
#
loop_
_entity_poly.entity_id
_entity_poly.type
_entity_poly.pdbx_seq_one_letter_code
_entity_poly.pdbx_strand_id
1 'polypeptide(L)'
;MRIKSVQAWWIRVPIEAARQHRSDFGQVTTFDAAILRIETDDGLVGWGEGKNAAGSAGSYGALVHMLNHEVGPQLVGRDPADIGIIWEMLYNGVRHDSAARGGHAMPQL
;
A
#
# COMPACT_ATOMS: atom_id res chain seq x y z
N MET A 1 -8.40 -16.86 -10.53
CA MET A 1 -8.33 -15.71 -9.63
C MET A 1 -7.24 -14.77 -10.11
N ARG A 2 -7.60 -13.62 -10.67
CA ARG A 2 -6.67 -12.56 -11.09
C ARG A 2 -7.10 -11.23 -10.50
N ILE A 3 -6.15 -10.38 -10.12
CA ILE A 3 -6.43 -9.00 -9.70
C ILE A 3 -7.01 -8.23 -10.88
N LYS A 4 -8.23 -7.71 -10.70
CA LYS A 4 -8.98 -6.92 -11.67
C LYS A 4 -8.79 -5.43 -11.46
N SER A 5 -8.77 -4.97 -10.21
CA SER A 5 -8.59 -3.56 -9.89
C SER A 5 -7.87 -3.35 -8.56
N VAL A 6 -7.18 -2.22 -8.49
CA VAL A 6 -6.47 -1.74 -7.30
C VAL A 6 -6.79 -0.27 -7.14
N GLN A 7 -7.22 0.14 -5.95
CA GLN A 7 -7.56 1.53 -5.66
C GLN A 7 -7.23 1.88 -4.21
N ALA A 8 -6.50 2.98 -4.03
CA ALA A 8 -6.14 3.55 -2.74
C ALA A 8 -6.89 4.85 -2.47
N TRP A 9 -7.20 5.09 -1.20
CA TRP A 9 -7.73 6.35 -0.70
C TRP A 9 -7.01 6.79 0.57
N TRP A 10 -6.86 8.10 0.73
CA TRP A 10 -6.48 8.68 2.01
C TRP A 10 -7.75 8.85 2.84
N ILE A 11 -7.87 8.05 3.90
CA ILE A 11 -8.93 8.21 4.88
C ILE A 11 -8.43 9.02 6.07
N ARG A 12 -9.32 9.84 6.64
CA ARG A 12 -9.06 10.67 7.82
C ARG A 12 -10.20 10.43 8.80
N VAL A 13 -9.96 9.61 9.82
CA VAL A 13 -10.98 9.27 10.80
C VAL A 13 -10.85 10.24 11.97
N PRO A 14 -11.87 11.05 12.29
CA PRO A 14 -11.79 12.00 13.41
C PRO A 14 -11.70 11.25 14.75
N ILE A 15 -10.82 11.72 15.63
CA ILE A 15 -10.70 11.22 16.99
C ILE A 15 -11.59 12.08 17.89
N GLU A 16 -12.42 11.43 18.70
CA GLU A 16 -13.24 12.08 19.74
C GLU A 16 -12.37 13.00 20.61
N ALA A 17 -12.83 14.24 20.87
CA ALA A 17 -12.05 15.27 21.55
C ALA A 17 -11.42 14.79 22.89
N ALA A 18 -12.18 14.02 23.68
CA ALA A 18 -11.70 13.47 24.95
C ALA A 18 -10.60 12.39 24.80
N ARG A 19 -10.43 11.83 23.60
CA ARG A 19 -9.43 10.78 23.26
C ARG A 19 -8.27 11.31 22.41
N GLN A 20 -8.29 12.60 22.05
CA GLN A 20 -7.20 13.20 21.30
C GLN A 20 -5.96 13.29 22.19
N HIS A 21 -4.79 12.91 21.66
CA HIS A 21 -3.54 12.94 22.40
C HIS A 21 -2.63 14.05 21.87
N ARG A 22 -1.83 14.63 22.77
CA ARG A 22 -0.83 15.63 22.45
C ARG A 22 0.56 15.06 22.69
N SER A 23 1.42 15.22 21.70
CA SER A 23 2.85 14.92 21.80
C SER A 23 3.69 16.14 21.37
N ASP A 24 4.98 15.94 21.20
CA ASP A 24 5.91 16.88 20.57
C ASP A 24 5.56 17.18 19.10
N PHE A 25 4.78 16.32 18.43
CA PHE A 25 4.20 16.56 17.09
C PHE A 25 2.94 17.44 17.10
N GLY A 26 2.48 17.88 18.27
CA GLY A 26 1.25 18.67 18.43
C GLY A 26 0.03 17.83 18.82
N GLN A 27 -1.16 18.39 18.66
CA GLN A 27 -2.43 17.74 18.98
C GLN A 27 -2.88 16.86 17.80
N VAL A 28 -3.02 15.56 18.03
CA VAL A 28 -3.52 14.63 17.02
C VAL A 28 -5.05 14.59 17.09
N THR A 29 -5.70 15.07 16.03
CA THR A 29 -7.17 15.18 15.94
C THR A 29 -7.79 14.12 15.03
N THR A 30 -6.99 13.45 14.20
CA THR A 30 -7.43 12.43 13.26
C THR A 30 -6.51 11.21 13.29
N PHE A 31 -7.05 10.07 12.87
CA PHE A 31 -6.29 8.86 12.56
C PHE A 31 -6.33 8.66 11.04
N ASP A 32 -5.20 8.90 10.39
CA ASP A 32 -5.10 8.97 8.94
C ASP A 32 -4.45 7.70 8.39
N ALA A 33 -4.95 7.16 7.28
CA ALA A 33 -4.35 5.98 6.64
C ALA A 33 -4.53 6.02 5.12
N ALA A 34 -3.63 5.36 4.39
CA ALA A 34 -3.90 4.97 3.01
C ALA A 34 -4.56 3.59 3.02
N ILE A 35 -5.82 3.52 2.62
CA ILE A 35 -6.54 2.25 2.51
C ILE A 35 -6.56 1.81 1.06
N LEU A 36 -6.10 0.59 0.83
CA LEU A 36 -6.05 -0.07 -0.47
C LEU A 36 -7.17 -1.10 -0.56
N ARG A 37 -7.93 -1.08 -1.65
CA ARG A 37 -8.87 -2.12 -2.04
C ARG A 37 -8.35 -2.81 -3.30
N ILE A 38 -8.36 -4.14 -3.27
CA ILE A 38 -8.03 -5.00 -4.41
C ILE A 38 -9.25 -5.87 -4.70
N GLU A 39 -9.69 -5.90 -5.95
CA GLU A 39 -10.78 -6.77 -6.40
C GLU A 39 -10.24 -7.78 -7.42
N THR A 40 -10.72 -9.01 -7.36
CA THR A 40 -10.39 -10.06 -8.33
C THR A 40 -11.47 -10.22 -9.39
N ASP A 41 -11.13 -10.89 -10.49
CA ASP A 41 -12.04 -11.24 -11.58
C ASP A 41 -13.18 -12.18 -11.18
N ASP A 42 -12.99 -12.98 -10.14
CA ASP A 42 -14.00 -13.86 -9.53
C ASP A 42 -14.77 -13.22 -8.35
N GLY A 43 -14.59 -11.91 -8.12
CA GLY A 43 -15.43 -11.11 -7.22
C GLY A 43 -14.97 -11.07 -5.76
N LEU A 44 -13.81 -11.62 -5.41
CA LEU A 44 -13.21 -11.44 -4.09
C LEU A 44 -12.68 -10.02 -3.91
N VAL A 45 -12.74 -9.53 -2.67
CA VAL A 45 -12.26 -8.19 -2.31
C VAL A 45 -11.32 -8.30 -1.12
N GLY A 46 -10.09 -7.83 -1.30
CA GLY A 46 -9.09 -7.67 -0.25
C GLY A 46 -8.94 -6.20 0.15
N TRP A 47 -8.65 -5.97 1.42
CA TRP A 47 -8.36 -4.64 1.98
C TRP A 47 -6.98 -4.64 2.64
N GLY A 48 -6.20 -3.58 2.41
CA GLY A 48 -4.89 -3.35 3.00
C GLY A 48 -4.76 -1.93 3.53
N GLU A 49 -3.82 -1.74 4.48
CA GLU A 49 -3.52 -0.45 5.09
C GLU A 49 -2.04 -0.12 4.95
N GLY A 50 -1.74 1.08 4.46
CA GLY A 50 -0.40 1.67 4.48
C GLY A 50 -0.33 2.84 5.46
N LYS A 51 0.55 2.74 6.46
CA LYS A 51 0.85 3.81 7.43
C LYS A 51 2.13 4.54 7.06
N ASN A 52 2.05 5.87 6.99
CA ASN A 52 3.18 6.74 6.65
C ASN A 52 3.71 7.54 7.84
N ALA A 53 2.85 7.82 8.83
CA ALA A 53 3.19 8.72 9.94
C ALA A 53 3.13 8.00 11.29
N ALA A 54 4.20 8.13 12.08
CA ALA A 54 4.27 7.59 13.44
C ALA A 54 3.23 8.23 14.37
N GLY A 55 2.91 9.52 14.18
CA GLY A 55 1.95 10.28 14.99
C GLY A 55 0.48 10.01 14.70
N SER A 56 0.13 8.90 14.04
CA SER A 56 -1.24 8.55 13.60
C SER A 56 -1.90 9.48 12.57
N ALA A 57 -1.53 10.76 12.52
CA ALA A 57 -1.93 11.75 11.52
C ALA A 57 -0.72 12.20 10.68
N GLY A 58 -0.93 12.47 9.40
CA GLY A 58 0.13 12.92 8.50
C GLY A 58 -0.36 13.04 7.07
N SER A 59 0.54 13.35 6.14
CA SER A 59 0.21 13.40 4.72
C SER A 59 0.29 12.01 4.09
N TYR A 60 -0.79 11.56 3.47
CA TYR A 60 -0.86 10.28 2.76
C TYR A 60 -1.00 10.45 1.25
N GLY A 61 -1.02 11.69 0.75
CA GLY A 61 -1.20 11.97 -0.68
C GLY A 61 -0.16 11.28 -1.56
N ALA A 62 1.12 11.35 -1.18
CA ALA A 62 2.20 10.69 -1.92
C ALA A 62 2.05 9.16 -1.91
N LEU A 63 1.75 8.57 -0.75
CA LEU A 63 1.56 7.12 -0.63
C LEU A 63 0.36 6.64 -1.46
N VAL A 64 -0.77 7.35 -1.42
CA VAL A 64 -1.96 7.04 -2.22
C VAL A 64 -1.67 7.20 -3.72
N HIS A 65 -0.92 8.24 -4.11
CA HIS A 65 -0.54 8.45 -5.50
C HIS A 65 0.33 7.30 -6.01
N MET A 66 1.39 6.96 -5.28
CA MET A 66 2.27 5.82 -5.61
C MET A 66 1.49 4.50 -5.70
N LEU A 67 0.58 4.24 -4.75
CA LEU A 67 -0.26 3.03 -4.78
C LEU A 67 -1.16 2.98 -6.02
N ASN A 68 -1.77 4.10 -6.42
CA ASN A 68 -2.69 4.15 -7.56
C ASN A 68 -1.99 4.18 -8.92
N HIS A 69 -0.84 4.84 -9.03
CA HIS A 69 -0.22 5.17 -10.31
C HIS A 69 1.08 4.41 -10.60
N GLU A 70 1.71 3.83 -9.58
CA GLU A 70 2.97 3.09 -9.75
C GLU A 70 2.81 1.63 -9.37
N VAL A 71 2.31 1.32 -8.16
CA VAL A 71 2.19 -0.07 -7.67
C VAL A 71 0.98 -0.77 -8.26
N GLY A 72 -0.20 -0.17 -8.16
CA GLY A 72 -1.48 -0.78 -8.59
C GLY A 72 -1.47 -1.31 -10.02
N PRO A 73 -1.00 -0.55 -11.02
CA PRO A 73 -0.92 -1.02 -12.41
C PRO A 73 -0.06 -2.28 -12.59
N GLN A 74 0.97 -2.49 -11.77
CA GLN A 74 1.83 -3.67 -11.84
C GLN A 74 1.16 -4.94 -11.27
N LEU A 75 0.13 -4.78 -10.44
CA LEU A 75 -0.59 -5.88 -9.80
C LEU A 75 -1.74 -6.42 -10.66
N VAL A 76 -2.34 -5.60 -11.52
CA VAL A 76 -3.48 -6.01 -12.36
C VAL A 76 -3.07 -7.19 -13.25
N GLY A 77 -3.92 -8.22 -13.29
CA GLY A 77 -3.69 -9.46 -14.03
C GLY A 77 -2.79 -10.48 -13.33
N ARG A 78 -2.25 -10.19 -12.14
CA ARG A 78 -1.52 -11.16 -11.30
C ARG A 78 -2.48 -12.02 -10.49
N ASP A 79 -2.06 -13.23 -10.11
CA ASP A 79 -2.78 -14.02 -9.10
C ASP A 79 -2.43 -13.47 -7.71
N PRO A 80 -3.39 -13.02 -6.89
CA PRO A 80 -3.08 -12.46 -5.57
C PRO A 80 -2.51 -13.48 -4.59
N ALA A 81 -2.59 -14.79 -4.86
CA ALA A 81 -1.97 -15.84 -4.04
C ALA A 81 -0.45 -15.96 -4.27
N ASP A 82 0.09 -15.40 -5.35
CA ASP A 82 1.52 -15.42 -5.68
C ASP A 82 2.33 -14.39 -4.86
N ILE A 83 2.10 -14.32 -3.55
CA ILE A 83 2.58 -13.25 -2.66
C ILE A 83 4.10 -13.04 -2.78
N GLY A 84 4.89 -14.12 -2.74
CA GLY A 84 6.35 -14.04 -2.84
C GLY A 84 6.83 -13.52 -4.19
N ILE A 85 6.19 -13.95 -5.29
CA ILE A 85 6.52 -13.50 -6.65
C ILE A 85 6.19 -12.02 -6.80
N ILE A 86 5.00 -11.60 -6.32
CA ILE A 86 4.58 -10.20 -6.33
C ILE A 86 5.54 -9.33 -5.51
N TRP A 87 5.94 -9.79 -4.32
CA TRP A 87 6.92 -9.08 -3.50
C TRP A 87 8.23 -8.90 -4.25
N GLU A 88 8.79 -9.97 -4.83
CA GLU A 88 10.09 -9.92 -5.53
C GLU A 88 10.00 -9.04 -6.78
N MET A 89 8.87 -9.07 -7.49
CA MET A 89 8.60 -8.18 -8.61
C MET A 89 8.61 -6.71 -8.17
N LEU A 90 7.87 -6.36 -7.11
CA LEU A 90 7.80 -4.98 -6.62
C LEU A 90 9.14 -4.50 -6.05
N TYR A 91 9.84 -5.36 -5.31
CA TYR A 91 11.09 -5.01 -4.64
C TYR A 91 12.26 -4.84 -5.61
N ASN A 92 12.39 -5.74 -6.59
CA ASN A 92 13.47 -5.68 -7.58
C ASN A 92 13.11 -4.88 -8.84
N GLY A 93 11.82 -4.57 -9.00
CA GLY A 93 11.24 -3.85 -10.13
C GLY A 93 11.65 -4.44 -11.48
N VAL A 94 12.18 -3.63 -12.39
CA VAL A 94 12.53 -4.09 -13.76
C VAL A 94 13.59 -5.20 -13.81
N ARG A 95 14.28 -5.45 -12.69
CA ARG A 95 15.34 -6.47 -12.58
C ARG A 95 14.86 -7.78 -11.94
N HIS A 96 13.59 -7.93 -11.59
CA HIS A 96 13.09 -9.10 -10.86
C HIS A 96 13.40 -10.45 -11.52
N ASP A 97 13.33 -10.56 -12.85
CA ASP A 97 13.69 -11.80 -13.56
C ASP A 97 15.19 -12.16 -13.43
N SER A 98 16.05 -11.16 -13.41
CA SER A 98 17.49 -11.35 -13.21
C SER A 98 17.79 -11.68 -11.76
N ALA A 99 17.12 -11.01 -10.81
CA ALA A 99 17.25 -11.28 -9.39
C ALA A 99 16.83 -12.72 -9.04
N ALA A 100 15.68 -13.16 -9.58
CA ALA A 100 15.16 -14.52 -9.39
C ALA A 100 16.08 -15.59 -9.99
N ARG A 101 16.61 -15.38 -11.21
CA ARG A 101 17.54 -16.31 -11.85
C ARG A 101 18.90 -16.37 -11.15
N GLY A 102 19.38 -15.24 -10.65
CA GLY A 102 20.69 -15.13 -10.00
C GLY A 102 20.69 -15.51 -8.52
N GLY A 103 19.52 -15.64 -7.88
CA GLY A 103 19.41 -15.84 -6.44
C GLY A 103 19.91 -14.64 -5.61
N HIS A 104 19.97 -13.46 -6.22
CA HIS A 104 20.48 -12.23 -5.60
C HIS A 104 19.49 -11.10 -5.83
N ALA A 105 18.92 -10.59 -4.73
CA ALA A 105 18.02 -9.45 -4.80
C ALA A 105 18.74 -8.22 -5.38
N MET A 106 18.03 -7.50 -6.25
CA MET A 106 18.47 -6.27 -6.90
C MET A 106 17.43 -5.17 -6.67
N PRO A 107 17.35 -4.64 -5.43
CA PRO A 107 16.28 -3.74 -5.02
C PRO A 107 16.24 -2.49 -5.90
N GLN A 108 15.05 -2.09 -6.33
CA GLN A 108 14.78 -0.81 -6.97
C GLN A 108 14.41 0.20 -5.86
N LEU A 109 15.41 0.99 -5.45
CA LEU A 109 15.24 2.21 -4.67
C LEU A 109 15.60 3.40 -5.56
#